data_AF-A0A917VBC3-F1
#
_entry.id   AF-A0A917VBC3-F1
#
_cell.length_a   1.000
_cell.length_b   1.000
_cell.length_c   1.000
_cell.angle_alpha   90.00
_cell.angle_beta   90.00
_cell.angle_gamma   90.00
#
_symmetry.space_group_name_H-M   'P 1'
#
loop_
_entity.id
_entity.type
_entity.pdbx_description
1 polymer ?
#
loop_
_entity_poly.entity_id
_entity_poly.type
_entity_poly.pdbx_seq_one_letter_code
_entity_poly.pdbx_strand_id
1 'polypeptide(L)'
;MKIDLTDTTASKINKALVQGRRDIGTPAVGMVLTLVIVTDEENAYDALKAASDASREHPSRTLVVIKRISRSPRDRTASRLDAEVRVGADAGTGETVVLRLYGEVVDHAQSVVLPLLLPDAPVVVWWPVNAPLDPAKDPLGALAQRRVTDTYAAEQPVRELGARADAYTPGDTDLSWTRITPWRSMLAAALDQVTCEVTSVEVEGEEFNPSCELLAMWLADRLDVPVKRSLSSGPGLTSVRMATSSGPIVLDRADGSLATLSIQGQPDRAVALNRRDTAELIAEELRRLDPDDTYASALRFGVERLGSGGFKSGSLAGGSAGGWAEGSGSAAATAAGSRAAAFRAGVSGSGASEADASGTVDSASSADSAARTSEAGGSDAGASAAESSPEASAKESAKETDKAPATPADLAKRVASK
;
A
#
# COMPACT_ATOMS: atom_id res chain seq x y z
N MET A 1 -17.68 -19.94 1.39
CA MET A 1 -17.13 -21.11 0.68
C MET A 1 -15.70 -20.81 0.24
N LYS A 2 -14.82 -21.82 0.30
CA LYS A 2 -13.47 -21.79 -0.25
C LYS A 2 -13.27 -22.93 -1.25
N ILE A 3 -12.53 -22.68 -2.33
CA ILE A 3 -12.21 -23.66 -3.38
C ILE A 3 -10.72 -23.51 -3.73
N ASP A 4 -9.93 -24.52 -3.37
CA ASP A 4 -8.50 -24.57 -3.68
C ASP A 4 -8.25 -25.20 -5.06
N LEU A 5 -7.35 -24.61 -5.82
CA LEU A 5 -7.01 -24.97 -7.21
C LEU A 5 -5.49 -25.00 -7.39
N THR A 6 -4.88 -26.17 -7.21
CA THR A 6 -3.46 -26.41 -7.52
C THR A 6 -3.24 -26.58 -9.02
N ASP A 7 -2.12 -26.06 -9.54
CA ASP A 7 -1.70 -26.19 -10.95
C ASP A 7 -2.85 -25.89 -11.96
N THR A 8 -3.31 -24.64 -11.87
CA THR A 8 -4.56 -24.18 -12.45
C THR A 8 -4.35 -23.15 -13.57
N THR A 9 -5.45 -22.73 -14.18
CA THR A 9 -5.45 -21.68 -15.21
C THR A 9 -6.53 -20.66 -14.89
N ALA A 10 -6.39 -19.42 -15.38
CA ALA A 10 -7.39 -18.37 -15.16
C ALA A 10 -8.81 -18.81 -15.62
N SER A 11 -8.92 -19.63 -16.67
CA SER A 11 -10.20 -20.20 -17.11
C SER A 11 -10.80 -21.20 -16.11
N LYS A 12 -9.98 -22.00 -15.41
CA LYS A 12 -10.45 -22.88 -14.32
C LYS A 12 -10.88 -22.05 -13.10
N ILE A 13 -10.14 -20.99 -12.77
CA ILE A 13 -10.45 -20.06 -11.67
C ILE A 13 -11.80 -19.35 -11.92
N ASN A 14 -12.03 -18.82 -13.13
CA ASN A 14 -13.29 -18.17 -13.48
C ASN A 14 -14.48 -19.16 -13.43
N LYS A 15 -14.28 -20.43 -13.83
CA LYS A 15 -15.28 -21.49 -13.64
C LYS A 15 -15.59 -21.73 -12.15
N ALA A 16 -14.58 -21.73 -11.28
CA ALA A 16 -14.78 -21.89 -9.84
C ALA A 16 -15.52 -20.69 -9.21
N LEU A 17 -15.25 -19.45 -9.64
CA LEU A 17 -16.03 -18.27 -9.24
C LEU A 17 -17.52 -18.41 -9.63
N VAL A 18 -17.78 -18.76 -10.88
CA VAL A 18 -19.17 -18.97 -11.39
C VAL A 18 -19.87 -20.11 -10.64
N GLN A 19 -19.15 -21.18 -10.29
CA GLN A 19 -19.70 -22.29 -9.51
C GLN A 19 -20.01 -21.86 -8.07
N GLY A 20 -19.07 -21.21 -7.38
CA GLY A 20 -19.27 -20.73 -6.00
C GLY A 20 -20.44 -19.77 -5.85
N ARG A 21 -20.68 -18.88 -6.82
CA ARG A 21 -21.89 -18.03 -6.87
C ARG A 21 -23.19 -18.84 -6.90
N ARG A 22 -23.24 -19.87 -7.75
CA ARG A 22 -24.41 -20.75 -7.91
C ARG A 22 -24.69 -21.51 -6.63
N ASP A 23 -23.65 -22.06 -6.00
CA ASP A 23 -23.78 -22.86 -4.78
C ASP A 23 -24.22 -22.02 -3.56
N ILE A 24 -23.90 -20.72 -3.55
CA ILE A 24 -24.36 -19.75 -2.53
C ILE A 24 -25.75 -19.16 -2.87
N GLY A 25 -26.27 -19.41 -4.08
CA GLY A 25 -27.58 -18.92 -4.52
C GLY A 25 -27.65 -17.41 -4.78
N THR A 26 -26.51 -16.72 -4.88
CA THR A 26 -26.43 -15.26 -5.13
C THR A 26 -25.97 -15.00 -6.57
N PRO A 27 -26.88 -14.64 -7.51
CA PRO A 27 -26.55 -14.56 -8.93
C PRO A 27 -25.75 -13.31 -9.32
N ALA A 28 -25.84 -12.24 -8.53
CA ALA A 28 -25.13 -10.98 -8.77
C ALA A 28 -24.61 -10.40 -7.45
N VAL A 29 -23.30 -10.15 -7.40
CA VAL A 29 -22.68 -9.32 -6.35
C VAL A 29 -22.54 -7.92 -6.96
N GLY A 30 -23.09 -6.90 -6.28
CA GLY A 30 -23.04 -5.50 -6.71
C GLY A 30 -21.66 -4.88 -6.50
N MET A 31 -20.63 -5.44 -7.15
CA MET A 31 -19.25 -4.99 -7.03
C MET A 31 -19.03 -3.71 -7.83
N VAL A 32 -18.41 -2.71 -7.22
CA VAL A 32 -18.14 -1.39 -7.82
C VAL A 32 -16.76 -1.29 -8.46
N LEU A 33 -15.84 -2.21 -8.16
CA LEU A 33 -14.47 -2.23 -8.70
C LEU A 33 -13.81 -3.62 -8.60
N THR A 34 -12.70 -3.79 -9.31
CA THR A 34 -11.73 -4.88 -9.09
C THR A 34 -10.50 -4.31 -8.38
N LEU A 35 -10.17 -4.82 -7.19
CA LEU A 35 -8.97 -4.47 -6.46
C LEU A 35 -7.91 -5.56 -6.66
N VAL A 36 -6.82 -5.23 -7.34
CA VAL A 36 -5.67 -6.12 -7.56
C VAL A 36 -4.59 -5.77 -6.55
N ILE A 37 -4.26 -6.68 -5.65
CA ILE A 37 -3.23 -6.49 -4.63
C ILE A 37 -1.98 -7.23 -5.08
N VAL A 38 -0.83 -6.57 -5.21
CA VAL A 38 0.40 -7.20 -5.71
C VAL A 38 1.44 -7.22 -4.61
N THR A 39 1.79 -8.42 -4.14
CA THR A 39 2.57 -8.58 -2.90
C THR A 39 3.35 -9.90 -2.87
N ASP A 40 4.11 -10.12 -1.81
CA ASP A 40 4.76 -11.39 -1.47
C ASP A 40 3.90 -12.20 -0.47
N GLU A 41 4.35 -13.40 -0.09
CA GLU A 41 3.57 -14.26 0.83
C GLU A 41 3.58 -13.74 2.27
N GLU A 42 4.61 -12.98 2.67
CA GLU A 42 4.78 -12.47 4.04
C GLU A 42 3.75 -11.37 4.32
N ASN A 43 3.59 -10.44 3.39
CA ASN A 43 2.68 -9.30 3.49
C ASN A 43 1.24 -9.62 3.00
N ALA A 44 1.00 -10.80 2.43
CA ALA A 44 -0.30 -11.18 1.86
C ALA A 44 -1.44 -11.23 2.88
N TYR A 45 -1.17 -11.62 4.13
CA TYR A 45 -2.21 -11.72 5.16
C TYR A 45 -2.77 -10.35 5.54
N ASP A 46 -1.90 -9.39 5.88
CA ASP A 46 -2.31 -8.07 6.32
C ASP A 46 -2.91 -7.24 5.17
N ALA A 47 -2.37 -7.37 3.95
CA ALA A 47 -2.95 -6.71 2.78
C ALA A 47 -4.36 -7.25 2.45
N LEU A 48 -4.57 -8.56 2.54
CA LEU A 48 -5.89 -9.15 2.35
C LEU A 48 -6.87 -8.77 3.47
N LYS A 49 -6.40 -8.69 4.72
CA LYS A 49 -7.21 -8.20 5.85
C LYS A 49 -7.66 -6.75 5.61
N ALA A 50 -6.73 -5.86 5.28
CA ALA A 50 -7.01 -4.46 5.02
C ALA A 50 -8.01 -4.26 3.85
N ALA A 51 -7.84 -5.02 2.76
CA ALA A 51 -8.77 -5.02 1.65
C ALA A 51 -10.15 -5.58 2.02
N SER A 52 -10.21 -6.66 2.81
CA SER A 52 -11.47 -7.20 3.32
C SER A 52 -12.20 -6.20 4.21
N ASP A 53 -11.48 -5.40 5.00
CA ASP A 53 -12.08 -4.37 5.85
C ASP A 53 -12.57 -3.17 5.01
N ALA A 54 -11.77 -2.68 4.05
CA ALA A 54 -12.16 -1.63 3.10
C ALA A 54 -13.34 -2.05 2.20
N SER A 55 -13.50 -3.35 1.90
CA SER A 55 -14.61 -3.86 1.09
C SER A 55 -15.99 -3.60 1.67
N ARG A 56 -16.10 -3.27 2.98
CA ARG A 56 -17.38 -2.88 3.60
C ARG A 56 -17.91 -1.56 3.05
N GLU A 57 -17.03 -0.62 2.72
CA GLU A 57 -17.40 0.62 2.03
C GLU A 57 -17.42 0.44 0.51
N HIS A 58 -16.51 -0.40 -0.02
CA HIS A 58 -16.31 -0.60 -1.46
C HIS A 58 -16.41 -2.09 -1.87
N PRO A 59 -17.64 -2.64 -2.01
CA PRO A 59 -17.85 -4.02 -2.44
C PRO A 59 -17.13 -4.29 -3.76
N SER A 60 -16.22 -5.25 -3.77
CA SER A 60 -15.22 -5.40 -4.84
C SER A 60 -14.83 -6.84 -5.09
N ARG A 61 -14.32 -7.11 -6.30
CA ARG A 61 -13.56 -8.33 -6.57
C ARG A 61 -12.11 -8.10 -6.17
N THR A 62 -11.64 -8.76 -5.13
CA THR A 62 -10.23 -8.73 -4.70
C THR A 62 -9.44 -9.83 -5.39
N LEU A 63 -8.38 -9.47 -6.10
CA LEU A 63 -7.42 -10.39 -6.73
C LEU A 63 -6.05 -10.19 -6.07
N VAL A 64 -5.67 -11.09 -5.14
CA VAL A 64 -4.35 -11.03 -4.48
C VAL A 64 -3.33 -11.78 -5.32
N VAL A 65 -2.41 -11.07 -5.96
CA VAL A 65 -1.31 -11.60 -6.76
C VAL A 65 -0.08 -11.74 -5.87
N ILE A 66 0.14 -12.96 -5.37
CA ILE A 66 1.33 -13.32 -4.59
C ILE A 66 2.43 -13.79 -5.55
N LYS A 67 3.47 -12.95 -5.72
CA LYS A 67 4.64 -13.26 -6.55
C LYS A 67 5.66 -14.06 -5.74
N ARG A 68 5.74 -15.39 -5.93
CA ARG A 68 6.74 -16.24 -5.24
C ARG A 68 8.05 -16.29 -6.03
N ILE A 69 9.00 -15.44 -5.65
CA ILE A 69 10.33 -15.37 -6.27
C ILE A 69 11.14 -16.62 -5.87
N SER A 70 11.37 -17.51 -6.84
CA SER A 70 12.14 -18.75 -6.67
C SER A 70 13.63 -18.48 -6.40
N ARG A 71 14.11 -18.95 -5.24
CA ARG A 71 15.50 -18.80 -4.79
C ARG A 71 16.48 -19.69 -5.55
N SER A 72 16.06 -20.86 -6.06
CA SER A 72 16.91 -21.75 -6.88
C SER A 72 16.67 -21.54 -8.39
N PRO A 73 17.67 -21.74 -9.26
CA PRO A 73 17.49 -21.67 -10.72
C PRO A 73 16.53 -22.74 -11.27
N ARG A 74 16.43 -23.92 -10.64
CA ARG A 74 15.51 -24.99 -11.07
C ARG A 74 14.06 -24.62 -10.81
N ASP A 75 13.78 -24.01 -9.66
CA ASP A 75 12.42 -23.62 -9.29
C ASP A 75 11.93 -22.37 -10.05
N ARG A 76 12.81 -21.71 -10.83
CA ARG A 76 12.42 -20.62 -11.75
C ARG A 76 11.82 -21.15 -13.06
N THR A 77 12.19 -22.34 -13.51
CA THR A 77 11.64 -22.95 -14.75
C THR A 77 10.34 -23.72 -14.52
N ALA A 78 9.96 -23.97 -13.26
CA ALA A 78 8.72 -24.65 -12.89
C ALA A 78 7.55 -23.65 -12.83
N SER A 79 7.09 -23.21 -14.01
CA SER A 79 5.93 -22.32 -14.16
C SER A 79 4.66 -22.98 -13.61
N ARG A 80 4.12 -22.44 -12.50
CA ARG A 80 2.88 -22.91 -11.86
C ARG A 80 2.02 -21.73 -11.41
N LEU A 81 0.71 -21.95 -11.44
CA LEU A 81 -0.29 -21.09 -10.82
C LEU A 81 -1.11 -21.93 -9.85
N ASP A 82 -1.16 -21.54 -8.57
CA ASP A 82 -2.19 -22.02 -7.64
C ASP A 82 -3.17 -20.89 -7.35
N ALA A 83 -4.42 -21.23 -7.03
CA ALA A 83 -5.42 -20.26 -6.61
C ALA A 83 -6.31 -20.77 -5.47
N GLU A 84 -6.65 -19.89 -4.53
CA GLU A 84 -7.72 -20.08 -3.56
C GLU A 84 -8.86 -19.12 -3.92
N VAL A 85 -10.03 -19.65 -4.28
CA VAL A 85 -11.23 -18.87 -4.57
C VAL A 85 -12.13 -18.86 -3.34
N ARG A 86 -12.41 -17.68 -2.80
CA ARG A 86 -13.33 -17.44 -1.68
C ARG A 86 -14.57 -16.72 -2.18
N VAL A 87 -15.75 -17.19 -1.76
CA VAL A 87 -17.06 -16.58 -2.10
C VAL A 87 -17.99 -16.62 -0.89
N GLY A 88 -18.86 -15.62 -0.74
CA GLY A 88 -19.77 -15.48 0.39
C GLY A 88 -19.03 -15.05 1.67
N ALA A 89 -19.41 -15.59 2.82
CA ALA A 89 -18.84 -15.19 4.13
C ALA A 89 -17.30 -15.25 4.21
N ASP A 90 -16.65 -16.16 3.47
CA ASP A 90 -15.18 -16.28 3.40
C ASP A 90 -14.49 -15.17 2.57
N ALA A 91 -15.27 -14.33 1.89
CA ALA A 91 -14.81 -13.28 0.96
C ALA A 91 -15.24 -11.86 1.35
N GLY A 92 -15.77 -11.68 2.57
CA GLY A 92 -16.30 -10.39 3.01
C GLY A 92 -17.57 -10.01 2.24
N THR A 93 -17.62 -8.80 1.70
CA THR A 93 -18.76 -8.28 0.92
C THR A 93 -18.70 -8.61 -0.58
N GLY A 94 -17.66 -9.31 -1.02
CA GLY A 94 -17.33 -9.47 -2.44
C GLY A 94 -16.89 -10.88 -2.83
N GLU A 95 -15.92 -10.93 -3.74
CA GLU A 95 -15.21 -12.15 -4.15
C GLU A 95 -13.73 -11.96 -3.91
N THR A 96 -13.05 -12.97 -3.39
CA THR A 96 -11.60 -12.94 -3.19
C THR A 96 -10.95 -14.11 -3.92
N VAL A 97 -9.98 -13.82 -4.77
CA VAL A 97 -9.11 -14.84 -5.37
C VAL A 97 -7.68 -14.57 -4.91
N VAL A 98 -7.07 -15.52 -4.20
CA VAL A 98 -5.65 -15.47 -3.87
C VAL A 98 -4.90 -16.30 -4.90
N LEU A 99 -4.10 -15.65 -5.72
CA LEU A 99 -3.27 -16.23 -6.79
C LEU A 99 -1.83 -16.36 -6.30
N ARG A 100 -1.25 -17.56 -6.36
CA ARG A 100 0.18 -17.80 -6.07
C ARG A 100 0.89 -18.19 -7.35
N LEU A 101 1.79 -17.31 -7.80
CA LEU A 101 2.49 -17.43 -9.07
C LEU A 101 3.92 -17.90 -8.83
N TYR A 102 4.36 -18.88 -9.60
CA TYR A 102 5.70 -19.50 -9.52
C TYR A 102 6.35 -19.55 -10.90
N GLY A 103 7.68 -19.49 -10.93
CA GLY A 103 8.46 -19.52 -12.16
C GLY A 103 8.15 -18.34 -13.09
N GLU A 104 8.23 -18.57 -14.40
CA GLU A 104 8.05 -17.54 -15.44
C GLU A 104 6.65 -16.89 -15.43
N VAL A 105 5.65 -17.53 -14.80
CA VAL A 105 4.30 -16.95 -14.62
C VAL A 105 4.33 -15.64 -13.83
N VAL A 106 5.32 -15.46 -12.95
CA VAL A 106 5.49 -14.24 -12.13
C VAL A 106 5.69 -13.00 -13.00
N ASP A 107 6.41 -13.13 -14.12
CA ASP A 107 6.70 -12.05 -15.07
C ASP A 107 5.53 -11.80 -16.07
N HIS A 108 4.51 -12.64 -16.01
CA HIS A 108 3.33 -12.62 -16.88
C HIS A 108 2.00 -12.56 -16.09
N ALA A 109 2.04 -12.07 -14.85
CA ALA A 109 0.91 -11.99 -13.93
C ALA A 109 -0.34 -11.29 -14.52
N GLN A 110 -0.14 -10.26 -15.35
CA GLN A 110 -1.19 -9.56 -16.09
C GLN A 110 -2.03 -10.48 -16.98
N SER A 111 -1.42 -11.51 -17.56
CA SER A 111 -2.12 -12.49 -18.41
C SER A 111 -3.02 -13.42 -17.59
N VAL A 112 -2.73 -13.60 -16.29
CA VAL A 112 -3.58 -14.34 -15.34
C VAL A 112 -4.71 -13.45 -14.82
N VAL A 113 -4.41 -12.18 -14.53
CA VAL A 113 -5.35 -11.22 -13.93
C VAL A 113 -6.39 -10.72 -14.94
N LEU A 114 -5.99 -10.36 -16.17
CA LEU A 114 -6.86 -9.81 -17.21
C LEU A 114 -8.21 -10.57 -17.40
N PRO A 115 -8.24 -11.90 -17.58
CA PRO A 115 -9.50 -12.67 -17.72
C PRO A 115 -10.29 -12.86 -16.41
N LEU A 116 -9.77 -12.38 -15.27
CA LEU A 116 -10.43 -12.40 -13.95
C LEU A 116 -10.97 -11.02 -13.53
N LEU A 117 -10.70 -9.97 -14.31
CA LEU A 117 -11.27 -8.64 -14.09
C LEU A 117 -12.81 -8.66 -14.25
N LEU A 118 -13.46 -7.65 -13.67
CA LEU A 118 -14.85 -7.34 -13.99
C LEU A 118 -14.89 -6.49 -15.28
N PRO A 119 -15.75 -6.83 -16.27
CA PRO A 119 -15.69 -6.22 -17.61
C PRO A 119 -16.03 -4.72 -17.63
N ASP A 120 -16.93 -4.28 -16.75
CA ASP A 120 -17.49 -2.92 -16.75
C ASP A 120 -17.18 -2.14 -15.46
N ALA A 121 -16.25 -2.62 -14.62
CA ALA A 121 -15.88 -1.98 -13.36
C ALA A 121 -14.41 -1.52 -13.38
N PRO A 122 -14.08 -0.37 -12.79
CA PRO A 122 -12.71 0.11 -12.71
C PRO A 122 -11.81 -0.88 -11.95
N VAL A 123 -10.53 -0.86 -12.33
CA VAL A 123 -9.46 -1.65 -11.78
C VAL A 123 -8.55 -0.73 -10.99
N VAL A 124 -8.34 -1.09 -9.73
CA VAL A 124 -7.37 -0.46 -8.83
C VAL A 124 -6.26 -1.46 -8.58
N VAL A 125 -5.00 -1.10 -8.84
CA VAL A 125 -3.86 -1.93 -8.45
C VAL A 125 -3.17 -1.29 -7.25
N TRP A 126 -2.91 -2.10 -6.22
CA TRP A 126 -2.27 -1.68 -4.99
C TRP A 126 -1.04 -2.54 -4.68
N TRP A 127 0.08 -1.89 -4.44
CA TRP A 127 1.31 -2.49 -3.90
C TRP A 127 1.48 -2.06 -2.43
N PRO A 128 1.15 -2.93 -1.45
CA PRO A 128 1.42 -2.65 -0.02
C PRO A 128 2.92 -2.58 0.29
N VAL A 129 3.74 -3.29 -0.49
CA VAL A 129 5.20 -3.36 -0.39
C VAL A 129 5.77 -3.53 -1.80
N ASN A 130 7.08 -3.31 -1.97
CA ASN A 130 7.82 -3.66 -3.20
C ASN A 130 7.20 -3.04 -4.50
N ALA A 131 6.73 -1.80 -4.41
CA ALA A 131 6.06 -1.12 -5.50
C ALA A 131 7.02 -0.78 -6.66
N PRO A 132 6.73 -1.15 -7.93
CA PRO A 132 7.59 -0.87 -9.07
C PRO A 132 7.79 0.64 -9.24
N LEU A 133 9.03 1.10 -9.50
CA LEU A 133 9.38 2.53 -9.54
C LEU A 133 8.46 3.38 -10.44
N ASP A 134 8.04 2.80 -11.57
CA ASP A 134 7.04 3.34 -12.48
C ASP A 134 5.80 2.41 -12.48
N PRO A 135 4.76 2.73 -11.68
CA PRO A 135 3.56 1.91 -11.61
C PRO A 135 2.78 1.85 -12.91
N ALA A 136 2.83 2.90 -13.74
CA ALA A 136 2.09 2.95 -15.01
C ALA A 136 2.71 2.05 -16.09
N LYS A 137 4.03 1.82 -16.05
CA LYS A 137 4.73 0.87 -16.93
C LYS A 137 4.75 -0.58 -16.42
N ASP A 138 4.38 -0.84 -15.15
CA ASP A 138 4.22 -2.23 -14.69
C ASP A 138 3.07 -2.92 -15.44
N PRO A 139 3.22 -4.18 -15.89
CA PRO A 139 2.19 -4.86 -16.69
C PRO A 139 0.84 -5.05 -15.99
N LEU A 140 0.78 -5.11 -14.66
CA LEU A 140 -0.47 -5.09 -13.90
C LEU A 140 -0.99 -3.66 -13.74
N GLY A 141 -0.11 -2.71 -13.44
CA GLY A 141 -0.47 -1.29 -13.34
C GLY A 141 -1.08 -0.71 -14.62
N ALA A 142 -0.60 -1.15 -15.79
CA ALA A 142 -1.17 -0.81 -17.09
C ALA A 142 -2.64 -1.25 -17.29
N LEU A 143 -3.16 -2.16 -16.46
CA LEU A 143 -4.58 -2.55 -16.44
C LEU A 143 -5.46 -1.60 -15.62
N ALA A 144 -4.88 -0.70 -14.84
CA ALA A 144 -5.55 0.04 -13.77
C ALA A 144 -5.75 1.52 -14.06
N GLN A 145 -6.95 2.03 -13.72
CA GLN A 145 -7.20 3.47 -13.70
C GLN A 145 -6.54 4.13 -12.48
N ARG A 146 -6.53 3.45 -11.33
CA ARG A 146 -5.92 3.92 -10.08
C ARG A 146 -4.77 2.99 -9.67
N ARG A 147 -3.61 3.56 -9.37
CA ARG A 147 -2.39 2.82 -8.98
C ARG A 147 -1.89 3.34 -7.65
N VAL A 148 -1.98 2.51 -6.61
CA VAL A 148 -1.70 2.87 -5.22
C VAL A 148 -0.38 2.25 -4.79
N THR A 149 0.58 3.08 -4.40
CA THR A 149 1.85 2.65 -3.77
C THR A 149 1.85 2.99 -2.28
N ASP A 150 2.83 2.50 -1.52
CA ASP A 150 3.08 2.97 -0.16
C ASP A 150 4.57 3.20 0.07
N THR A 151 5.02 4.42 -0.18
CA THR A 151 6.41 4.86 -0.01
C THR A 151 6.83 4.77 1.46
N TYR A 152 5.91 4.72 2.42
CA TYR A 152 6.24 4.46 3.83
C TYR A 152 6.79 3.04 4.06
N ALA A 153 6.43 2.08 3.20
CA ALA A 153 6.89 0.69 3.25
C ALA A 153 8.15 0.44 2.38
N ALA A 154 8.72 1.48 1.77
CA ALA A 154 9.95 1.40 0.99
C ALA A 154 11.21 1.24 1.87
N GLU A 155 12.27 0.63 1.33
CA GLU A 155 13.58 0.58 1.99
C GLU A 155 14.22 1.97 2.09
N GLN A 156 13.97 2.85 1.11
CA GLN A 156 14.52 4.21 1.05
C GLN A 156 13.42 5.24 0.72
N PRO A 157 12.48 5.53 1.64
CA PRO A 157 11.25 6.28 1.36
C PRO A 157 11.47 7.63 0.66
N VAL A 158 12.36 8.47 1.18
CA VAL A 158 12.62 9.81 0.62
C VAL A 158 13.21 9.74 -0.79
N ARG A 159 14.05 8.73 -1.06
CA ARG A 159 14.63 8.51 -2.39
C ARG A 159 13.60 7.99 -3.38
N GLU A 160 12.75 7.05 -2.95
CA GLU A 160 11.65 6.57 -3.77
C GLU A 160 10.67 7.69 -4.11
N LEU A 161 10.37 8.60 -3.17
CA LEU A 161 9.50 9.75 -3.41
C LEU A 161 10.00 10.64 -4.56
N GLY A 162 11.32 10.82 -4.70
CA GLY A 162 11.93 11.47 -5.87
C GLY A 162 11.70 10.70 -7.16
N ALA A 163 11.91 9.38 -7.16
CA ALA A 163 11.62 8.53 -8.32
C ALA A 163 10.12 8.50 -8.69
N ARG A 164 9.20 8.60 -7.71
CA ARG A 164 7.76 8.77 -7.96
C ARG A 164 7.48 10.07 -8.70
N ALA A 165 8.18 11.17 -8.38
CA ALA A 165 8.02 12.45 -9.06
C ALA A 165 8.41 12.38 -10.55
N ASP A 166 9.53 11.70 -10.86
CA ASP A 166 10.02 11.52 -12.22
C ASP A 166 9.12 10.60 -13.07
N ALA A 167 8.48 9.60 -12.44
CA ALA A 167 7.65 8.60 -13.11
C ALA A 167 6.13 8.90 -13.10
N TYR A 168 5.70 9.99 -12.44
CA TYR A 168 4.28 10.25 -12.16
C TYR A 168 3.38 10.25 -13.40
N THR A 169 2.34 9.41 -13.35
CA THR A 169 1.28 9.33 -14.36
C THR A 169 -0.10 9.56 -13.71
N PRO A 170 -1.03 10.29 -14.36
CA PRO A 170 -2.40 10.47 -13.84
C PRO A 170 -3.05 9.13 -13.45
N GLY A 171 -3.61 9.09 -12.24
CA GLY A 171 -4.11 7.86 -11.60
C GLY A 171 -3.16 7.27 -10.54
N ASP A 172 -1.88 7.66 -10.53
CA ASP A 172 -0.95 7.31 -9.45
C ASP A 172 -1.30 8.02 -8.14
N THR A 173 -1.02 7.36 -7.01
CA THR A 173 -1.15 7.86 -5.64
C THR A 173 -0.28 7.05 -4.69
N ASP A 174 -0.01 7.59 -3.51
CA ASP A 174 0.75 6.93 -2.47
C ASP A 174 0.02 7.00 -1.12
N LEU A 175 -0.02 5.91 -0.36
CA LEU A 175 -0.68 5.92 0.95
C LEU A 175 -0.03 6.91 1.93
N SER A 176 1.23 7.31 1.73
CA SER A 176 1.87 8.40 2.48
C SER A 176 1.16 9.75 2.32
N TRP A 177 0.50 9.98 1.17
CA TRP A 177 -0.32 11.16 0.89
C TRP A 177 -1.70 11.05 1.57
N THR A 178 -2.32 9.87 1.52
CA THR A 178 -3.58 9.56 2.18
C THR A 178 -3.46 9.66 3.71
N ARG A 179 -2.30 9.25 4.27
CA ARG A 179 -1.97 9.35 5.71
C ARG A 179 -2.06 10.77 6.25
N ILE A 180 -1.84 11.78 5.41
CA ILE A 180 -1.88 13.21 5.79
C ILE A 180 -3.17 13.92 5.38
N THR A 181 -4.17 13.26 4.78
CA THR A 181 -5.48 13.90 4.49
C THR A 181 -6.08 14.62 5.71
N PRO A 182 -6.07 14.05 6.95
CA PRO A 182 -6.58 14.77 8.12
C PRO A 182 -5.74 16.00 8.49
N TRP A 183 -4.41 15.91 8.38
CA TRP A 183 -3.49 17.03 8.61
C TRP A 183 -3.72 18.17 7.61
N ARG A 184 -3.76 17.85 6.31
CA ARG A 184 -4.04 18.82 5.23
C ARG A 184 -5.39 19.51 5.44
N SER A 185 -6.42 18.75 5.79
CA SER A 185 -7.77 19.27 6.04
C SER A 185 -7.81 20.21 7.24
N MET A 186 -7.15 19.85 8.35
CA MET A 186 -7.13 20.66 9.56
C MET A 186 -6.31 21.95 9.40
N LEU A 187 -5.20 21.90 8.68
CA LEU A 187 -4.37 23.08 8.39
C LEU A 187 -5.07 24.08 7.47
N ALA A 188 -5.75 23.59 6.43
CA ALA A 188 -6.59 24.44 5.57
C ALA A 188 -7.73 25.09 6.39
N ALA A 189 -8.48 24.30 7.16
CA ALA A 189 -9.55 24.80 8.01
C ALA A 189 -9.07 25.77 9.12
N ALA A 190 -7.82 25.68 9.56
CA ALA A 190 -7.22 26.63 10.49
C ALA A 190 -6.90 27.98 9.83
N LEU A 191 -6.39 27.97 8.59
CA LEU A 191 -6.15 29.18 7.80
C LEU A 191 -7.46 29.88 7.41
N ASP A 192 -8.51 29.13 7.06
CA ASP A 192 -9.85 29.67 6.74
C ASP A 192 -10.49 30.46 7.91
N GLN A 193 -10.02 30.26 9.14
CA GLN A 193 -10.53 30.93 10.34
C GLN A 193 -9.85 32.27 10.65
N VAL A 194 -8.72 32.60 10.02
CA VAL A 194 -7.94 33.82 10.32
C VAL A 194 -7.40 34.45 9.05
N THR A 195 -7.83 35.68 8.77
CA THR A 195 -7.18 36.51 7.74
C THR A 195 -5.76 36.85 8.19
N CYS A 196 -4.77 36.19 7.59
CA CYS A 196 -3.36 36.37 7.88
C CYS A 196 -2.51 36.06 6.64
N GLU A 197 -1.30 36.62 6.60
CA GLU A 197 -0.26 36.22 5.65
C GLU A 197 0.65 35.21 6.35
N VAL A 198 0.81 34.01 5.78
CA VAL A 198 1.81 33.04 6.26
C VAL A 198 3.18 33.47 5.76
N THR A 199 4.20 33.40 6.60
CA THR A 199 5.57 33.84 6.27
C THR A 199 6.60 32.71 6.24
N SER A 200 6.35 31.63 7.00
CA SER A 200 7.14 30.40 6.98
C SER A 200 6.39 29.26 7.65
N VAL A 201 6.74 28.02 7.33
CA VAL A 201 6.21 26.83 7.99
C VAL A 201 7.34 25.92 8.49
N GLU A 202 7.12 25.27 9.63
CA GLU A 202 7.95 24.19 10.13
C GLU A 202 7.10 22.90 10.25
N VAL A 203 7.63 21.79 9.72
CA VAL A 203 6.99 20.46 9.72
C VAL A 203 7.90 19.48 10.48
N GLU A 204 7.45 19.07 11.66
CA GLU A 204 8.16 18.22 12.61
C GLU A 204 7.67 16.77 12.55
N GLY A 205 8.58 15.81 12.44
CA GLY A 205 8.25 14.39 12.42
C GLY A 205 9.49 13.50 12.38
N GLU A 206 9.28 12.19 12.35
CA GLU A 206 10.33 11.17 12.22
C GLU A 206 11.29 11.43 11.03
N GLU A 207 12.51 10.94 11.19
CA GLU A 207 13.49 10.89 10.11
C GLU A 207 13.00 10.00 8.95
N PHE A 208 13.32 10.38 7.71
CA PHE A 208 12.94 9.70 6.48
C PHE A 208 11.43 9.46 6.24
N ASN A 209 10.54 10.10 7.01
CA ASN A 209 9.10 9.88 6.92
C ASN A 209 8.50 10.58 5.67
N PRO A 210 8.07 9.85 4.63
CA PRO A 210 7.62 10.45 3.36
C PRO A 210 6.32 11.24 3.49
N SER A 211 5.50 10.95 4.52
CA SER A 211 4.30 11.73 4.82
C SER A 211 4.65 13.16 5.27
N CYS A 212 5.77 13.32 5.98
CA CYS A 212 6.26 14.63 6.42
C CYS A 212 6.83 15.44 5.24
N GLU A 213 7.58 14.78 4.35
CA GLU A 213 8.09 15.42 3.13
C GLU A 213 6.94 15.85 2.20
N LEU A 214 5.97 14.97 1.95
CA LEU A 214 4.78 15.29 1.15
C LEU A 214 3.97 16.47 1.71
N LEU A 215 3.81 16.54 3.04
CA LEU A 215 3.09 17.65 3.66
C LEU A 215 3.88 18.96 3.54
N ALA A 216 5.20 18.92 3.73
CA ALA A 216 6.07 20.08 3.59
C ALA A 216 6.10 20.60 2.14
N MET A 217 6.19 19.71 1.15
CA MET A 217 6.13 20.06 -0.27
C MET A 217 4.77 20.67 -0.64
N TRP A 218 3.66 20.11 -0.15
CA TRP A 218 2.32 20.67 -0.40
C TRP A 218 2.14 22.07 0.22
N LEU A 219 2.61 22.30 1.44
CA LEU A 219 2.54 23.61 2.07
C LEU A 219 3.44 24.63 1.35
N ALA A 220 4.63 24.23 0.91
CA ALA A 220 5.52 25.08 0.13
C ALA A 220 4.91 25.47 -1.23
N ASP A 221 4.35 24.49 -1.95
CA ASP A 221 3.70 24.66 -3.26
C ASP A 221 2.44 25.55 -3.19
N ARG A 222 1.65 25.44 -2.12
CA ARG A 222 0.36 26.15 -1.99
C ARG A 222 0.42 27.50 -1.30
N LEU A 223 1.42 27.75 -0.46
CA LEU A 223 1.58 29.02 0.25
C LEU A 223 2.68 29.90 -0.36
N ASP A 224 3.58 29.35 -1.18
CA ASP A 224 4.77 30.04 -1.73
C ASP A 224 5.68 30.63 -0.64
N VAL A 225 5.80 29.93 0.49
CA VAL A 225 6.60 30.31 1.68
C VAL A 225 7.67 29.27 2.01
N PRO A 226 8.80 29.67 2.62
CA PRO A 226 9.82 28.73 3.08
C PRO A 226 9.26 27.72 4.09
N VAL A 227 9.42 26.44 3.77
CA VAL A 227 9.08 25.32 4.66
C VAL A 227 10.36 24.62 5.13
N LYS A 228 10.51 24.56 6.45
CA LYS A 228 11.58 23.86 7.15
C LYS A 228 11.09 22.47 7.59
N ARG A 229 11.90 21.44 7.35
CA ARG A 229 11.73 20.12 7.96
C ARG A 229 12.57 20.01 9.23
N SER A 230 11.95 19.51 10.29
CA SER A 230 12.58 19.28 11.59
C SER A 230 12.32 17.85 12.08
N LEU A 231 13.28 17.31 12.83
CA LEU A 231 13.21 15.95 13.37
C LEU A 231 12.52 15.96 14.73
N SER A 232 11.67 14.96 14.96
CA SER A 232 11.11 14.64 16.28
C SER A 232 11.30 13.16 16.60
N SER A 233 11.05 12.77 17.85
CA SER A 233 11.08 11.37 18.29
C SER A 233 9.91 10.51 17.77
N GLY A 234 9.04 11.07 16.92
CA GLY A 234 7.80 10.43 16.50
C GLY A 234 6.75 10.33 17.62
N PRO A 235 5.64 9.60 17.38
CA PRO A 235 5.40 8.74 16.23
C PRO A 235 4.90 9.48 14.97
N GLY A 236 5.55 9.21 13.84
CA GLY A 236 5.23 9.76 12.52
C GLY A 236 5.43 11.27 12.42
N LEU A 237 4.46 11.94 11.78
CA LEU A 237 4.32 13.39 11.81
C LEU A 237 3.80 13.84 13.19
N THR A 238 4.48 14.78 13.84
CA THR A 238 4.19 15.20 15.22
C THR A 238 3.73 16.64 15.34
N SER A 239 4.25 17.59 14.54
CA SER A 239 3.84 19.00 14.65
C SER A 239 3.90 19.73 13.31
N VAL A 240 3.02 20.71 13.12
CA VAL A 240 3.11 21.70 12.06
C VAL A 240 2.90 23.08 12.65
N ARG A 241 3.84 23.99 12.39
CA ARG A 241 3.88 25.35 12.94
C ARG A 241 3.98 26.36 11.80
N MET A 242 2.95 27.17 11.63
CA MET A 242 2.90 28.22 10.62
C MET A 242 3.09 29.58 11.31
N ALA A 243 4.13 30.32 10.93
CA ALA A 243 4.31 31.70 11.35
C ALA A 243 3.46 32.60 10.46
N THR A 244 2.62 33.46 11.06
CA THR A 244 1.73 34.36 10.30
C THR A 244 1.81 35.79 10.82
N SER A 245 1.35 36.75 10.01
CA SER A 245 1.17 38.16 10.39
C SER A 245 0.33 38.37 11.65
N SER A 246 -0.55 37.42 11.99
CA SER A 246 -1.52 37.50 13.08
C SER A 246 -1.13 36.63 14.29
N GLY A 247 0.09 36.07 14.30
CA GLY A 247 0.60 35.14 15.31
C GLY A 247 0.74 33.71 14.78
N PRO A 248 1.28 32.77 15.58
CA PRO A 248 1.47 31.40 15.15
C PRO A 248 0.13 30.64 15.04
N ILE A 249 0.07 29.73 14.07
CA ILE A 249 -0.90 28.63 14.03
C ILE A 249 -0.10 27.34 14.24
N VAL A 250 -0.52 26.52 15.20
CA VAL A 250 0.19 25.29 15.60
C VAL A 250 -0.80 24.14 15.61
N LEU A 251 -0.44 23.03 14.95
CA LEU A 251 -1.15 21.76 15.05
C LEU A 251 -0.17 20.71 15.57
N ASP A 252 -0.30 20.36 16.85
CA ASP A 252 0.66 19.53 17.57
C ASP A 252 0.03 18.22 18.05
N ARG A 253 0.64 17.07 17.77
CA ARG A 253 0.16 15.72 18.10
C ARG A 253 1.29 14.89 18.72
N ALA A 254 1.76 15.32 19.89
CA ALA A 254 2.84 14.66 20.62
C ALA A 254 2.61 13.17 20.93
N ASP A 255 1.37 12.71 21.16
CA ASP A 255 1.06 11.32 21.56
C ASP A 255 0.63 10.38 20.43
N GLY A 256 0.53 10.89 19.19
CA GLY A 256 0.09 10.12 18.02
C GLY A 256 -1.43 9.91 17.88
N SER A 257 -2.26 10.43 18.80
CA SER A 257 -3.72 10.30 18.81
C SER A 257 -4.45 11.64 18.76
N LEU A 258 -4.33 12.45 19.81
CA LEU A 258 -5.05 13.71 19.95
C LEU A 258 -4.11 14.85 19.56
N ALA A 259 -4.53 15.66 18.58
CA ALA A 259 -3.82 16.88 18.24
C ALA A 259 -4.41 18.08 18.97
N THR A 260 -3.57 19.03 19.35
CA THR A 260 -3.96 20.36 19.81
C THR A 260 -3.78 21.34 18.67
N LEU A 261 -4.87 21.94 18.22
CA LEU A 261 -4.86 23.11 17.33
C LEU A 261 -4.83 24.38 18.19
N SER A 262 -3.74 25.13 18.11
CA SER A 262 -3.59 26.45 18.73
C SER A 262 -3.55 27.54 17.66
N ILE A 263 -4.35 28.59 17.85
CA ILE A 263 -4.42 29.76 16.97
C ILE A 263 -4.37 30.99 17.87
N GLN A 264 -3.44 31.92 17.59
CA GLN A 264 -3.27 33.12 18.39
C GLN A 264 -4.59 33.89 18.62
N GLY A 265 -4.93 34.14 19.89
CA GLY A 265 -6.16 34.85 20.27
C GLY A 265 -7.42 33.98 20.32
N GLN A 266 -7.32 32.68 20.06
CA GLN A 266 -8.41 31.71 20.19
C GLN A 266 -8.08 30.67 21.29
N PRO A 267 -9.08 30.03 21.92
CA PRO A 267 -8.81 28.90 22.81
C PRO A 267 -8.30 27.70 22.01
N ASP A 268 -7.32 27.00 22.58
CA ASP A 268 -6.81 25.74 22.03
C ASP A 268 -7.91 24.69 21.87
N ARG A 269 -7.85 23.92 20.79
CA ARG A 269 -8.87 22.92 20.46
C ARG A 269 -8.26 21.54 20.31
N ALA A 270 -8.83 20.57 21.02
CA ALA A 270 -8.55 19.17 20.81
C ALA A 270 -9.15 18.69 19.47
N VAL A 271 -8.33 18.04 18.66
CA VAL A 271 -8.67 17.53 17.33
C VAL A 271 -8.33 16.04 17.28
N ALA A 272 -9.32 15.22 16.92
CA ALA A 272 -9.08 13.80 16.67
C ALA A 272 -8.22 13.66 15.40
N LEU A 273 -6.97 13.25 15.57
CA LEU A 273 -5.98 13.20 14.48
C LEU A 273 -5.17 11.90 14.57
N ASN A 274 -5.88 10.81 14.86
CA ASN A 274 -5.33 9.47 15.08
C ASN A 274 -4.47 8.99 13.91
N ARG A 275 -3.46 8.17 14.20
CA ARG A 275 -2.81 7.36 13.17
C ARG A 275 -3.84 6.39 12.57
N ARG A 276 -3.98 6.42 11.26
CA ARG A 276 -4.91 5.59 10.48
C ARG A 276 -4.25 4.28 10.07
N ASP A 277 -5.02 3.19 10.09
CA ASP A 277 -4.56 1.90 9.60
C ASP A 277 -4.62 1.81 8.07
N THR A 278 -4.07 0.73 7.51
CA THR A 278 -4.04 0.52 6.06
C THR A 278 -5.43 0.29 5.45
N ALA A 279 -6.41 -0.20 6.22
CA ALA A 279 -7.77 -0.41 5.73
C ALA A 279 -8.50 0.92 5.51
N GLU A 280 -8.40 1.85 6.47
CA GLU A 280 -8.97 3.20 6.33
C GLU A 280 -8.39 3.97 5.15
N LEU A 281 -7.10 3.80 4.88
CA LEU A 281 -6.38 4.52 3.83
C LEU A 281 -6.72 3.94 2.45
N ILE A 282 -6.77 2.61 2.33
CA ILE A 282 -7.26 1.99 1.10
C ILE A 282 -8.74 2.30 0.87
N ALA A 283 -9.58 2.28 1.89
CA ALA A 283 -10.97 2.73 1.75
C ALA A 283 -11.06 4.15 1.18
N GLU A 284 -10.24 5.10 1.68
CA GLU A 284 -10.20 6.46 1.14
C GLU A 284 -9.78 6.52 -0.34
N GLU A 285 -8.72 5.81 -0.74
CA GLU A 285 -8.27 5.75 -2.14
C GLU A 285 -9.27 5.07 -3.09
N LEU A 286 -10.19 4.26 -2.56
CA LEU A 286 -11.28 3.64 -3.32
C LEU A 286 -12.52 4.54 -3.45
N ARG A 287 -12.65 5.62 -2.66
CA ARG A 287 -13.79 6.57 -2.75
C ARG A 287 -13.71 7.48 -3.98
N ARG A 288 -12.51 7.77 -4.49
CA ARG A 288 -12.31 8.62 -5.66
C ARG A 288 -11.17 8.11 -6.52
N LEU A 289 -11.49 7.73 -7.76
CA LEU A 289 -10.54 7.12 -8.70
C LEU A 289 -9.96 8.10 -9.73
N ASP A 290 -10.42 9.36 -9.74
CA ASP A 290 -9.84 10.42 -10.57
C ASP A 290 -8.37 10.70 -10.17
N PRO A 291 -7.56 11.25 -11.07
CA PRO A 291 -6.25 11.79 -10.70
C PRO A 291 -6.33 12.82 -9.57
N ASP A 292 -5.42 12.73 -8.59
CA ASP A 292 -5.24 13.77 -7.57
C ASP A 292 -4.19 14.78 -8.06
N ASP A 293 -4.67 15.89 -8.63
CA ASP A 293 -3.83 17.01 -9.08
C ASP A 293 -3.07 17.70 -7.93
N THR A 294 -3.54 17.59 -6.69
CA THR A 294 -2.86 18.17 -5.52
C THR A 294 -1.70 17.30 -5.08
N TYR A 295 -1.85 15.96 -5.10
CA TYR A 295 -0.73 15.02 -4.99
C TYR A 295 0.29 15.27 -6.10
N ALA A 296 -0.16 15.37 -7.36
CA ALA A 296 0.71 15.62 -8.50
C ALA A 296 1.51 16.93 -8.38
N SER A 297 0.88 18.00 -7.87
CA SER A 297 1.53 19.30 -7.63
C SER A 297 2.59 19.20 -6.53
N ALA A 298 2.21 18.66 -5.36
CA ALA A 298 3.12 18.48 -4.22
C ALA A 298 4.32 17.58 -4.59
N LEU A 299 4.10 16.52 -5.35
CA LEU A 299 5.16 15.62 -5.79
C LEU A 299 6.13 16.29 -6.79
N ARG A 300 5.61 17.13 -7.71
CA ARG A 300 6.41 17.93 -8.67
C ARG A 300 7.15 19.11 -8.05
N PHE A 301 6.80 19.52 -6.83
CA PHE A 301 7.58 20.50 -6.08
C PHE A 301 8.99 19.94 -5.81
N GLY A 302 9.06 18.68 -5.37
CA GLY A 302 10.30 17.92 -5.18
C GLY A 302 11.01 18.23 -3.84
N VAL A 303 11.46 17.17 -3.16
CA VAL A 303 12.05 17.25 -1.81
C VAL A 303 13.26 18.17 -1.77
N GLU A 304 14.08 18.17 -2.82
CA GLU A 304 15.30 19.00 -2.98
C GLU A 304 15.04 20.52 -2.87
N ARG A 305 13.79 20.97 -3.06
CA ARG A 305 13.41 22.38 -2.91
C ARG A 305 13.03 22.77 -1.48
N LEU A 306 12.85 21.82 -0.56
CA LEU A 306 12.63 22.10 0.86
C LEU A 306 13.91 22.66 1.50
N GLY A 307 13.79 23.66 2.38
CA GLY A 307 14.93 24.37 2.99
C GLY A 307 15.75 25.25 2.05
N SER A 308 15.82 24.93 0.76
CA SER A 308 16.38 25.78 -0.29
C SER A 308 15.50 27.03 -0.50
N GLY A 309 16.00 28.22 -0.16
CA GLY A 309 15.27 29.50 -0.29
C GLY A 309 14.97 29.97 -1.74
N GLY A 310 14.83 29.05 -2.68
CA GLY A 310 14.60 29.28 -4.10
C GLY A 310 13.14 29.61 -4.45
N PHE A 311 12.52 30.53 -3.70
CA PHE A 311 11.22 31.08 -4.07
C PHE A 311 11.38 31.97 -5.29
N LYS A 312 10.56 31.73 -6.33
CA LYS A 312 10.59 32.55 -7.53
C LYS A 312 9.90 33.88 -7.22
N SER A 313 10.69 34.90 -6.93
CA SER A 313 10.25 36.30 -6.99
C SER A 313 9.86 36.66 -8.44
N GLY A 314 8.63 36.28 -8.80
CA GLY A 314 8.03 36.50 -10.11
C GLY A 314 7.50 37.92 -10.21
N SER A 315 8.36 38.84 -10.66
CA SER A 315 7.99 40.23 -10.91
C SER A 315 6.76 40.34 -11.84
N LEU A 316 5.62 40.73 -11.27
CA LEU A 316 4.46 41.19 -12.04
C LEU A 316 4.62 42.68 -12.37
N ALA A 317 5.39 42.96 -13.42
CA ALA A 317 5.52 44.30 -13.99
C ALA A 317 5.39 44.28 -15.52
N GLY A 318 4.32 44.91 -16.03
CA GLY A 318 4.19 45.32 -17.42
C GLY A 318 3.83 44.22 -18.43
N GLY A 319 2.57 44.23 -18.89
CA GLY A 319 2.12 43.31 -19.95
C GLY A 319 2.38 43.81 -21.37
N SER A 320 2.10 42.95 -22.35
CA SER A 320 1.64 43.36 -23.68
C SER A 320 0.77 42.27 -24.28
N ALA A 321 -0.32 42.67 -24.93
CA ALA A 321 -1.27 41.78 -25.57
C ALA A 321 -0.80 41.34 -26.98
N GLY A 322 -1.44 40.27 -27.47
CA GLY A 322 -1.24 39.69 -28.81
C GLY A 322 -1.24 38.16 -28.68
N GLY A 323 -2.25 37.42 -29.14
CA GLY A 323 -3.26 37.72 -30.15
C GLY A 323 -3.28 36.55 -31.12
N TRP A 324 -3.89 35.43 -30.70
CA TRP A 324 -3.96 34.23 -31.52
C TRP A 324 -5.00 34.41 -32.63
N ALA A 325 -4.53 34.34 -33.88
CA ALA A 325 -5.38 34.25 -35.05
C ALA A 325 -5.11 32.90 -35.75
N GLU A 326 -6.18 32.16 -36.02
CA GLU A 326 -6.13 30.96 -36.85
C GLU A 326 -5.80 31.32 -38.30
N GLY A 327 -5.06 30.45 -39.00
CA GLY A 327 -4.70 30.63 -40.40
C GLY A 327 -4.33 29.31 -41.04
N SER A 328 -5.24 28.74 -41.82
CA SER A 328 -5.13 27.41 -42.41
C SER A 328 -4.54 27.40 -43.82
N GLY A 329 -3.86 26.30 -44.16
CA GLY A 329 -4.01 25.65 -45.46
C GLY A 329 -2.98 25.91 -46.58
N SER A 330 -2.57 24.81 -47.22
CA SER A 330 -1.97 24.70 -48.57
C SER A 330 -0.51 25.20 -48.75
N ALA A 331 0.34 24.61 -49.59
CA ALA A 331 0.19 23.43 -50.46
C ALA A 331 1.55 22.74 -50.75
N ALA A 332 1.47 21.51 -51.29
CA ALA A 332 2.28 20.89 -52.38
C ALA A 332 3.65 21.50 -52.80
N ALA A 333 4.65 20.75 -53.26
CA ALA A 333 4.90 19.29 -53.39
C ALA A 333 6.34 19.06 -53.95
N THR A 334 6.66 17.83 -54.34
CA THR A 334 7.84 17.35 -55.12
C THR A 334 9.17 17.19 -54.37
N ALA A 335 10.07 16.27 -54.72
CA ALA A 335 9.94 14.94 -55.37
C ALA A 335 11.30 14.20 -55.30
N ALA A 336 11.27 12.85 -55.22
CA ALA A 336 12.40 11.92 -55.41
C ALA A 336 13.61 12.05 -54.45
N GLY A 337 14.39 10.99 -54.17
CA GLY A 337 14.23 9.57 -54.54
C GLY A 337 15.51 8.75 -54.28
N SER A 338 15.37 7.42 -54.14
CA SER A 338 16.44 6.44 -53.88
C SER A 338 17.07 6.51 -52.47
N ARG A 339 17.68 5.44 -51.91
CA ARG A 339 17.97 4.09 -52.45
C ARG A 339 18.06 3.07 -51.30
N ALA A 340 17.74 1.80 -51.57
CA ALA A 340 17.91 0.71 -50.61
C ALA A 340 19.27 0.01 -50.74
N ALA A 341 19.87 -0.36 -49.61
CA ALA A 341 20.80 -1.48 -49.39
C ALA A 341 20.85 -1.68 -47.85
N ALA A 342 20.58 -2.84 -47.23
CA ALA A 342 20.84 -4.23 -47.56
C ALA A 342 22.32 -4.58 -47.59
N PHE A 343 22.85 -5.03 -46.43
CA PHE A 343 24.03 -5.88 -46.38
C PHE A 343 23.79 -7.02 -45.36
N ARG A 344 24.22 -8.23 -45.71
CA ARG A 344 24.04 -9.46 -44.92
C ARG A 344 25.36 -10.21 -44.85
N ALA A 345 25.55 -10.88 -43.72
CA ALA A 345 26.35 -12.10 -43.53
C ALA A 345 27.89 -12.04 -43.61
N GLY A 346 28.49 -12.84 -42.74
CA GLY A 346 29.93 -13.14 -42.67
C GLY A 346 30.20 -14.08 -41.48
N VAL A 347 30.10 -15.40 -41.70
CA VAL A 347 30.39 -16.45 -40.70
C VAL A 347 31.55 -17.32 -41.18
N SER A 348 32.58 -17.45 -40.35
CA SER A 348 33.59 -18.53 -40.30
C SER A 348 34.62 -18.20 -39.19
N GLY A 349 35.17 -19.11 -38.39
CA GLY A 349 35.07 -20.57 -38.36
C GLY A 349 36.46 -21.21 -38.23
N SER A 350 36.63 -22.16 -37.29
CA SER A 350 37.89 -22.90 -36.96
C SER A 350 39.03 -22.07 -36.32
N GLY A 351 39.94 -22.65 -35.52
CA GLY A 351 40.14 -24.07 -35.16
C GLY A 351 40.98 -24.25 -33.88
N ALA A 352 41.18 -25.49 -33.45
CA ALA A 352 41.77 -25.86 -32.15
C ALA A 352 43.30 -26.12 -32.20
N SER A 353 43.96 -26.11 -31.03
CA SER A 353 45.17 -26.90 -30.74
C SER A 353 45.34 -27.09 -29.23
N GLU A 354 45.68 -28.31 -28.83
CA GLU A 354 46.10 -28.69 -27.47
C GLU A 354 47.61 -28.41 -27.25
N ALA A 355 48.06 -28.40 -25.98
CA ALA A 355 49.36 -28.94 -25.55
C ALA A 355 49.45 -29.02 -23.99
N ASP A 356 50.07 -30.10 -23.49
CA ASP A 356 50.16 -30.49 -22.07
C ASP A 356 51.24 -29.79 -21.22
N ALA A 357 51.08 -29.86 -19.88
CA ALA A 357 52.09 -30.30 -18.90
C ALA A 357 51.50 -30.21 -17.46
N SER A 358 50.94 -31.29 -16.89
CA SER A 358 51.62 -32.29 -16.03
C SER A 358 52.03 -31.81 -14.62
N GLY A 359 51.46 -32.43 -13.57
CA GLY A 359 51.77 -32.10 -12.17
C GLY A 359 51.03 -32.99 -11.15
N THR A 360 51.34 -34.29 -11.13
CA THR A 360 50.82 -35.31 -10.20
C THR A 360 51.28 -35.13 -8.75
N VAL A 361 50.39 -35.41 -7.77
CA VAL A 361 50.69 -36.32 -6.62
C VAL A 361 49.41 -36.82 -5.93
N ASP A 362 49.13 -38.11 -6.11
CA ASP A 362 48.74 -39.14 -5.13
C ASP A 362 47.89 -38.80 -3.88
N SER A 363 46.67 -39.34 -3.93
CA SER A 363 46.04 -40.25 -2.94
C SER A 363 46.66 -40.43 -1.53
N ALA A 364 45.79 -40.41 -0.51
CA ALA A 364 45.57 -41.61 0.33
C ALA A 364 44.22 -41.57 1.06
N SER A 365 43.54 -42.73 1.11
CA SER A 365 42.38 -43.00 1.96
C SER A 365 42.80 -43.62 3.29
N SER A 366 42.04 -43.41 4.36
CA SER A 366 42.02 -44.34 5.50
C SER A 366 40.63 -44.39 6.15
N ALA A 367 40.11 -45.61 6.30
CA ALA A 367 38.89 -45.93 7.03
C ALA A 367 39.22 -46.56 8.41
N ASP A 368 38.19 -47.05 9.12
CA ASP A 368 38.24 -47.80 10.37
C ASP A 368 38.62 -47.02 11.66
N SER A 369 38.15 -47.36 12.88
CA SER A 369 37.25 -48.46 13.30
C SER A 369 36.59 -48.22 14.68
N ALA A 370 35.42 -48.84 14.88
CA ALA A 370 34.87 -49.48 16.10
C ALA A 370 35.19 -49.02 17.57
N ALA A 371 34.15 -48.50 18.24
CA ALA A 371 33.39 -49.10 19.38
C ALA A 371 33.93 -49.23 20.85
N ARG A 372 33.00 -48.96 21.81
CA ARG A 372 32.92 -49.36 23.26
C ARG A 372 33.84 -48.60 24.27
N THR A 373 33.50 -48.31 25.55
CA THR A 373 32.31 -48.61 26.41
C THR A 373 32.24 -47.72 27.68
N SER A 374 31.04 -47.64 28.29
CA SER A 374 30.72 -47.59 29.75
C SER A 374 30.94 -46.35 30.65
N GLU A 375 30.20 -46.38 31.79
CA GLU A 375 30.14 -45.48 32.97
C GLU A 375 29.22 -44.25 32.88
N ALA A 376 28.40 -43.90 33.88
CA ALA A 376 27.88 -44.64 35.06
C ALA A 376 26.57 -43.96 35.55
N GLY A 377 25.64 -44.69 36.21
CA GLY A 377 24.36 -44.10 36.65
C GLY A 377 23.51 -44.94 37.62
N GLY A 378 23.63 -44.61 38.91
CA GLY A 378 22.85 -45.04 40.09
C GLY A 378 23.49 -44.37 41.32
N SER A 379 22.93 -44.25 42.54
CA SER A 379 21.66 -44.66 43.20
C SER A 379 21.76 -44.19 44.66
N ASP A 380 20.75 -43.80 45.46
CA ASP A 380 19.29 -43.62 45.34
C ASP A 380 18.79 -42.88 46.64
N ALA A 381 17.47 -42.79 46.88
CA ALA A 381 16.75 -42.45 48.13
C ALA A 381 16.41 -40.95 48.40
N GLY A 382 15.23 -40.63 48.98
CA GLY A 382 14.15 -41.50 49.45
C GLY A 382 12.83 -40.77 49.75
N ALA A 383 11.75 -41.51 50.02
CA ALA A 383 10.36 -41.04 50.03
C ALA A 383 9.62 -41.26 51.37
N SER A 384 8.52 -40.51 51.61
CA SER A 384 7.42 -40.73 52.60
C SER A 384 6.53 -39.46 52.69
N ALA A 385 5.20 -39.45 52.90
CA ALA A 385 4.08 -40.37 52.68
C ALA A 385 2.73 -39.60 52.87
N ALA A 386 1.61 -40.12 52.31
CA ALA A 386 0.15 -40.03 52.64
C ALA A 386 -0.40 -38.92 53.58
N GLU A 387 -1.59 -38.31 53.42
CA GLU A 387 -2.99 -38.77 53.18
C GLU A 387 -3.91 -37.54 52.80
N SER A 388 -5.21 -37.58 52.41
CA SER A 388 -6.12 -38.61 51.83
C SER A 388 -7.35 -37.97 51.11
N SER A 389 -8.62 -38.15 51.54
CA SER A 389 -9.90 -37.60 50.97
C SER A 389 -11.09 -37.78 51.96
N PRO A 390 -12.41 -37.64 51.63
CA PRO A 390 -13.19 -36.80 50.68
C PRO A 390 -14.43 -36.10 51.34
N GLU A 391 -15.27 -35.34 50.59
CA GLU A 391 -16.76 -35.42 50.66
C GLU A 391 -17.50 -34.55 49.60
N ALA A 392 -18.81 -34.82 49.36
CA ALA A 392 -19.64 -34.16 48.33
C ALA A 392 -21.16 -34.15 48.64
N SER A 393 -21.89 -33.08 48.25
CA SER A 393 -23.36 -32.98 47.92
C SER A 393 -23.76 -31.48 47.82
N ALA A 394 -24.38 -30.96 46.74
CA ALA A 394 -25.83 -30.96 46.38
C ALA A 394 -26.73 -30.26 47.42
N LYS A 395 -27.68 -29.34 47.16
CA LYS A 395 -28.39 -28.78 45.96
C LYS A 395 -28.43 -27.22 46.08
N GLU A 396 -29.03 -26.36 45.24
CA GLU A 396 -30.43 -26.29 44.76
C GLU A 396 -30.61 -25.18 43.69
N SER A 397 -31.73 -25.20 42.95
CA SER A 397 -31.98 -24.45 41.71
C SER A 397 -32.94 -23.25 41.85
N ALA A 398 -32.64 -22.11 41.19
CA ALA A 398 -33.59 -21.00 41.03
C ALA A 398 -33.43 -20.21 39.72
N LYS A 399 -33.97 -20.79 38.63
CA LYS A 399 -34.77 -20.14 37.58
C LYS A 399 -34.67 -18.59 37.44
N GLU A 400 -33.87 -18.11 36.50
CA GLU A 400 -33.97 -16.73 35.99
C GLU A 400 -34.75 -16.74 34.67
N THR A 401 -35.85 -15.99 34.61
CA THR A 401 -36.72 -15.90 33.44
C THR A 401 -36.45 -14.63 32.65
N ASP A 402 -36.20 -14.85 31.35
CA ASP A 402 -36.25 -13.91 30.24
C ASP A 402 -37.25 -12.75 30.44
N LYS A 403 -36.81 -11.51 30.23
CA LYS A 403 -37.68 -10.33 30.28
C LYS A 403 -37.27 -9.28 29.24
N ALA A 404 -38.07 -9.22 28.18
CA ALA A 404 -37.96 -8.25 27.10
C ALA A 404 -38.03 -6.78 27.60
N PRO A 405 -37.42 -5.82 26.87
CA PRO A 405 -37.34 -4.42 27.30
C PRO A 405 -38.71 -3.70 27.27
N ALA A 406 -38.89 -2.77 28.20
CA ALA A 406 -40.11 -1.99 28.34
C ALA A 406 -40.26 -0.90 27.26
N THR A 407 -41.50 -0.64 26.85
CA THR A 407 -41.86 0.36 25.83
C THR A 407 -41.78 1.81 26.33
N PRO A 408 -41.66 2.83 25.44
CA PRO A 408 -41.25 4.21 25.79
C PRO A 408 -42.28 5.11 26.51
N ALA A 409 -43.14 4.57 27.38
CA ALA A 409 -44.24 5.31 28.02
C ALA A 409 -44.03 5.67 29.50
N ASP A 410 -43.15 4.98 30.24
CA ASP A 410 -43.06 5.09 31.71
C ASP A 410 -42.00 6.07 32.26
N LEU A 411 -41.23 6.74 31.39
CA LEU A 411 -40.13 7.62 31.80
C LEU A 411 -40.53 9.10 32.07
N ALA A 412 -41.79 9.47 31.88
CA ALA A 412 -42.23 10.87 31.83
C ALA A 412 -42.81 11.45 33.16
N LYS A 413 -42.64 10.80 34.32
CA LYS A 413 -43.27 11.24 35.59
C LYS A 413 -42.42 11.25 36.87
N ARG A 414 -41.08 11.14 36.79
CA ARG A 414 -40.21 11.10 37.99
C ARG A 414 -38.83 11.79 37.86
N VAL A 415 -38.76 13.08 37.48
CA VAL A 415 -37.82 14.06 38.08
C VAL A 415 -38.44 15.46 37.96
N ALA A 416 -39.32 15.82 38.90
CA ALA A 416 -39.85 17.18 39.02
C ALA A 416 -40.13 17.54 40.49
N SER A 417 -39.23 17.15 41.40
CA SER A 417 -39.10 17.69 42.76
C SER A 417 -37.92 17.03 43.49
N LYS A 418 -36.71 17.60 43.38
CA LYS A 418 -35.68 17.65 44.43
C LYS A 418 -34.50 18.48 43.97
#